data_AF-A0A933DEF7-F1
#
_entry.id   AF-A0A933DEF7-F1
#
_cell.length_a   1.000
_cell.length_b   1.000
_cell.length_c   1.000
_cell.angle_alpha   90.00
_cell.angle_beta   90.00
_cell.angle_gamma   90.00
#
_symmetry.space_group_name_H-M   'P 1'
#
loop_
_entity.id
_entity.type
_entity.pdbx_description
1 polymer ?
#
loop_
_entity_poly.entity_id
_entity_poly.type
_entity_poly.pdbx_seq_one_letter_code
_entity_poly.pdbx_strand_id
1 'polypeptide(L)' 'MKLTHILDQFTIVKEFWIFLRERKLWWMTPIVVVLLLLGFLIVFTEGSAVAPFIYTLF' A
#
# COMPACT_ATOMS: atom_id res chain seq x y z
N MET A 1 -13.57 -12.83 26.09
CA MET A 1 -13.92 -13.56 24.85
C MET A 1 -13.85 -12.72 23.57
N LYS A 2 -13.94 -11.38 23.59
CA LYS A 2 -13.79 -10.52 22.37
C LYS A 2 -12.34 -10.21 21.93
N LEU A 3 -11.35 -10.37 22.82
CA LEU A 3 -9.97 -9.95 22.55
C LEU A 3 -9.20 -10.92 21.63
N THR A 4 -9.50 -12.22 21.70
CA THR A 4 -8.90 -13.25 20.83
C THR A 4 -9.25 -13.03 19.36
N HIS A 5 -10.48 -12.59 19.10
CA HIS A 5 -11.01 -12.46 17.74
C HIS A 5 -10.35 -11.35 16.91
N ILE A 6 -9.72 -10.35 17.55
CA ILE A 6 -8.95 -9.28 16.88
C ILE A 6 -7.53 -9.74 16.57
N LEU A 7 -6.93 -10.52 17.48
CA LEU A 7 -5.58 -11.09 17.29
C LEU A 7 -5.57 -12.10 16.12
N ASP A 8 -6.67 -12.83 15.90
CA ASP A 8 -6.82 -13.74 14.76
C ASP A 8 -6.79 -13.03 13.40
N GLN A 9 -7.26 -11.78 13.32
CA GLN A 9 -7.28 -11.02 12.05
C GLN A 9 -5.86 -10.69 11.58
N PHE A 10 -4.96 -10.38 12.53
CA PHE A 10 -3.54 -10.15 12.23
C PHE A 10 -2.81 -11.43 11.87
N THR A 11 -3.25 -12.58 12.39
CA THR A 11 -2.71 -13.90 12.03
C THR A 11 -2.95 -14.21 10.56
N ILE A 12 -4.14 -13.94 10.03
CA ILE A 12 -4.46 -14.16 8.60
C ILE A 12 -3.53 -13.35 7.69
N VAL A 13 -3.29 -12.08 8.02
CA VAL A 13 -2.37 -11.22 7.25
C VAL A 13 -0.93 -11.74 7.31
N LYS A 14 -0.51 -12.24 8.47
CA LYS A 14 0.83 -12.80 8.67
C LYS A 14 1.02 -14.12 7.92
N GLU A 15 0.04 -15.01 7.94
CA GLU A 15 0.04 -16.27 7.17
C GLU A 15 0.07 -16.00 5.66
N PHE A 16 -0.71 -15.02 5.19
CA PHE A 16 -0.70 -14.59 3.81
C PHE A 16 0.67 -14.02 3.39
N TRP A 17 1.32 -13.24 4.25
CA TRP A 17 2.66 -12.72 3.99
C TRP A 17 3.72 -13.84 3.89
N ILE A 18 3.63 -14.84 4.77
CA ILE A 18 4.49 -16.03 4.73
C ILE A 18 4.26 -16.81 3.42
N PHE A 19 3.02 -16.99 3.00
CA PHE A 19 2.66 -17.65 1.75
C PHE A 19 3.20 -16.92 0.50
N LEU A 20 3.08 -15.59 0.47
CA LEU A 20 3.63 -14.76 -0.61
C LEU A 20 5.16 -14.87 -0.69
N ARG A 21 5.84 -14.93 0.47
CA ARG A 21 7.30 -15.11 0.55
C ARG A 21 7.73 -16.47 0.00
N GLU A 22 7.01 -17.54 0.35
CA GLU A 22 7.32 -18.90 -0.12
C GLU A 22 7.09 -19.09 -1.62
N ARG A 23 6.08 -18.43 -2.20
CA ARG A 23 5.84 -18.42 -3.65
C ARG A 23 6.89 -17.62 -4.44
N LYS A 24 7.87 -17.00 -3.77
CA LYS A 24 8.87 -16.08 -4.35
C LYS A 24 8.25 -14.98 -5.21
N LEU A 25 7.06 -14.48 -4.87
CA LEU A 25 6.41 -13.37 -5.56
C LEU A 25 7.07 -12.00 -5.23
N TRP A 26 8.39 -11.98 -5.04
CA TRP A 26 9.20 -10.77 -4.79
C TRP A 26 9.09 -9.73 -5.90
N TRP A 27 8.64 -10.15 -7.09
CA TRP A 27 8.36 -9.30 -8.24
C TRP A 27 7.10 -8.43 -8.07
N MET A 28 6.19 -8.80 -7.16
CA MET A 28 4.99 -7.99 -6.89
C MET A 28 5.30 -6.83 -5.93
N THR A 29 6.32 -6.99 -5.08
CA THR A 29 6.77 -5.95 -4.15
C THR A 29 7.04 -4.60 -4.82
N PRO A 30 7.82 -4.50 -5.91
CA PRO A 30 8.06 -3.21 -6.58
C PRO A 30 6.77 -2.59 -7.14
N ILE A 31 5.85 -3.38 -7.69
CA ILE A 31 4.56 -2.87 -8.21
C ILE A 31 3.72 -2.29 -7.07
N VAL A 32 3.62 -3.00 -5.95
CA VAL A 32 2.88 -2.53 -4.76
C VAL A 32 3.51 -1.26 -4.20
N VAL A 33 4.84 -1.18 -4.15
CA VAL A 33 5.56 0.02 -3.68
C VAL A 33 5.28 1.22 -4.58
N VAL A 34 5.32 1.07 -5.91
CA VAL A 34 5.00 2.16 -6.84
C VAL A 34 3.55 2.60 -6.68
N LEU A 35 2.60 1.67 -6.56
CA LEU A 35 1.19 2.01 -6.34
C LEU A 35 0.96 2.76 -5.02
N LEU A 36 1.66 2.36 -3.95
CA LEU A 36 1.60 3.07 -2.67
C LEU A 36 2.22 4.46 -2.78
N LEU A 37 3.36 4.61 -3.46
CA LEU A 37 3.99 5.92 -3.69
C LEU A 37 3.10 6.84 -4.50
N LEU A 38 2.44 6.33 -5.55
CA LEU A 38 1.49 7.10 -6.35
C LEU A 38 0.24 7.46 -5.54
N GLY A 39 -0.34 6.51 -4.79
CA GLY A 39 -1.48 6.81 -3.91
C GLY A 39 -1.13 7.85 -2.85
N PHE A 40 0.07 7.75 -2.27
CA PHE A 40 0.58 8.74 -1.32
C PHE A 40 0.77 10.10 -2.00
N LEU A 41 1.38 10.15 -3.18
CA LEU A 41 1.52 11.37 -3.95
C LEU A 41 0.16 12.01 -4.19
N ILE A 42 -0.82 11.25 -4.66
CA ILE A 42 -2.18 11.74 -4.96
C ILE A 42 -2.79 12.36 -3.70
N VAL A 43 -2.88 11.63 -2.58
CA VAL A 43 -3.45 12.14 -1.32
C VAL A 43 -2.74 13.40 -0.81
N PHE A 44 -1.42 13.48 -0.96
CA PHE A 44 -0.66 14.67 -0.55
C PHE A 44 -0.79 15.83 -1.56
N THR A 45 -1.13 15.54 -2.81
CA THR A 45 -1.36 16.54 -3.86
C THR A 45 -2.80 17.05 -3.94
N GLU A 46 -3.79 16.28 -3.45
CA GLU A 46 -5.22 16.64 -3.44
C GLU A 46 -5.53 17.96 -2.73
N GLY A 47 -4.70 18.36 -1.75
CA GLY A 47 -4.77 19.68 -1.08
C GLY A 47 -3.58 20.60 -1.38
N SER A 48 -2.68 20.21 -2.27
CA SER A 48 -1.44 20.92 -2.52
C SER A 48 -1.61 21.94 -3.63
N ALA A 49 -1.13 23.15 -3.39
CA ALA A 49 -0.93 24.20 -4.39
C ALA A 49 -0.03 23.76 -5.57
N VAL A 50 0.47 22.51 -5.59
CA VAL A 50 1.25 21.89 -6.66
C VAL A 50 0.39 21.44 -7.85
N ALA A 51 -0.90 21.14 -7.67
CA ALA A 51 -1.79 20.68 -8.75
C ALA A 51 -1.84 21.63 -9.97
N PRO A 52 -1.94 22.97 -9.82
CA PRO A 52 -1.91 23.91 -10.95
C PRO A 52 -0.59 23.88 -11.73
N PHE A 53 0.55 23.62 -11.07
CA PHE A 53 1.86 23.62 -11.73
C PHE A 53 2.06 22.45 -12.68
N ILE A 54 1.45 21.29 -12.36
CA ILE A 54 1.43 20.13 -13.26
C ILE A 54 0.64 20.48 -14.52
N TYR A 55 -0.53 21.11 -14.40
CA TYR A 55 -1.35 21.46 -15.56
C TYR A 55 -0.83 22.66 -16.36
N THR A 56 -0.03 23.56 -15.78
CA THR A 56 0.52 24.71 -16.51
C THR A 56 1.79 24.39 -17.30
N LEU A 57 2.47 23.29 -17.00
CA LEU A 57 3.73 22.89 -17.65
C LEU A 57 3.52 21.91 -18.83
N PHE A 58 2.28 21.48 -19.10
CA PHE A 58 1.91 20.63 -20.22
C PHE A 58 0.91 21.32 -21.14
#